data_AF-A0A194XB96-F1
#
_entry.id   AF-A0A194XB96-F1
#
_cell.length_a   1.000
_cell.length_b   1.000
_cell.length_c   1.000
_cell.angle_alpha   90.00
_cell.angle_beta   90.00
_cell.angle_gamma   90.00
#
_symmetry.space_group_name_H-M   'P 1'
#
loop_
_entity.id
_entity.type
_entity.pdbx_description
1 polymer ?
#
loop_
_entity_poly.entity_id
_entity_poly.type
_entity_poly.pdbx_seq_one_letter_code
_entity_poly.pdbx_strand_id
1 'polypeptide(L)'
;MIVNARGKASYRWLLTDAERKHIAALLDIQVGDLAIRGTTMNRERQICKVCGKASGLDDIVKDSLDSGTHTKEYVINALRLGPKHETTSLYDIYCSDCGEKHVYKAGWAVYDFSWLY
;
A
#
# COMPACT_ATOMS: atom_id res chain seq x y z
N MET A 1 -4.37 -15.25 2.71
CA MET A 1 -5.72 -14.76 3.06
C MET A 1 -5.94 -15.04 4.54
N ILE A 2 -6.49 -14.08 5.28
CA ILE A 2 -6.95 -14.23 6.66
C ILE A 2 -8.45 -14.00 6.63
N VAL A 3 -9.24 -14.82 7.31
CA VAL A 3 -10.69 -14.64 7.43
C VAL A 3 -10.99 -14.33 8.89
N ASN A 4 -11.60 -13.19 9.15
CA ASN A 4 -11.97 -12.82 10.51
C ASN A 4 -13.28 -13.52 10.96
N ALA A 5 -13.63 -13.36 12.23
CA ALA A 5 -14.82 -13.97 12.84
C ALA A 5 -16.15 -13.56 12.15
N ARG A 6 -16.15 -12.52 11.31
CA ARG A 6 -17.31 -12.05 10.52
C ARG A 6 -17.33 -12.62 9.10
N GLY A 7 -16.44 -13.56 8.77
CA GLY A 7 -16.32 -14.16 7.44
C GLY A 7 -15.76 -13.21 6.38
N LYS A 8 -15.14 -12.08 6.76
CA LYS A 8 -14.51 -11.15 5.81
C LYS A 8 -13.06 -11.53 5.61
N ALA A 9 -12.66 -11.60 4.35
CA ALA A 9 -11.29 -11.90 3.95
C ALA A 9 -10.42 -10.64 3.93
N SER A 10 -9.21 -10.74 4.47
CA SER A 10 -8.12 -9.79 4.34
C SER A 10 -6.89 -10.47 3.75
N TYR A 11 -6.03 -9.68 3.12
CA TYR A 11 -4.92 -10.17 2.31
C TYR A 11 -3.67 -9.40 2.70
N ARG A 12 -2.62 -10.15 3.07
CA ARG A 12 -1.33 -9.57 3.45
C ARG A 12 -0.58 -9.19 2.18
N TRP A 13 -0.38 -7.90 1.98
CA TRP A 13 0.52 -7.36 0.98
C TRP A 13 1.88 -7.17 1.64
N LEU A 14 2.74 -8.18 1.53
CA LEU A 14 4.13 -8.11 2.02
C LEU A 14 4.98 -7.28 1.07
N LEU A 15 5.73 -6.32 1.58
CA LEU A 15 6.60 -5.48 0.76
C LEU A 15 7.80 -6.31 0.29
N THR A 16 8.01 -6.34 -1.03
CA THR A 16 9.25 -6.88 -1.61
C THR A 16 10.41 -5.90 -1.39
N ASP A 17 11.64 -6.37 -1.55
CA ASP A 17 12.82 -5.49 -1.46
C ASP A 17 12.79 -4.36 -2.49
N ALA A 18 12.23 -4.61 -3.69
CA ALA A 18 12.05 -3.59 -4.71
C ALA A 18 11.06 -2.51 -4.25
N GLU A 19 9.92 -2.91 -3.67
CA GLU A 19 8.91 -1.98 -3.16
C GLU A 19 9.44 -1.17 -1.97
N ARG A 20 10.21 -1.79 -1.06
CA ARG A 20 10.83 -1.07 0.07
C ARG A 20 11.84 -0.04 -0.41
N LYS A 21 12.67 -0.38 -1.40
CA LYS A 21 13.61 0.55 -2.04
C LYS A 21 12.87 1.69 -2.75
N HIS A 22 11.78 1.37 -3.44
CA HIS A 22 11.00 2.35 -4.16
C HIS A 22 10.31 3.35 -3.23
N ILE A 23 9.65 2.87 -2.16
CA ILE A 23 9.04 3.74 -1.13
C ILE A 23 10.08 4.64 -0.49
N ALA A 24 11.26 4.10 -0.14
CA ALA A 24 12.33 4.88 0.45
C ALA A 24 12.79 6.01 -0.49
N ALA A 25 12.93 5.73 -1.78
CA ALA A 25 13.28 6.73 -2.79
C ALA A 25 12.19 7.81 -2.97
N LEU A 26 10.91 7.42 -3.02
CA LEU A 26 9.79 8.36 -3.12
C LEU A 26 9.76 9.33 -1.93
N LEU A 27 10.03 8.82 -0.73
CA LEU A 27 9.96 9.56 0.51
C LEU A 27 11.27 10.26 0.91
N ASP A 28 12.36 10.03 0.17
CA ASP A 28 13.71 10.56 0.47
C ASP A 28 14.21 10.14 1.87
N ILE A 29 14.10 8.85 2.17
CA ILE A 29 14.56 8.23 3.43
C ILE A 29 15.46 7.02 3.15
N GLN A 30 16.14 6.51 4.17
CA GLN A 30 16.87 5.25 4.03
C GLN A 30 15.91 4.06 4.10
N VAL A 31 16.22 2.99 3.36
CA VAL A 31 15.42 1.74 3.40
C VAL A 31 15.35 1.14 4.80
N GLY A 32 16.38 1.37 5.63
CA GLY A 32 16.40 0.96 7.04
C GLY A 32 15.38 1.69 7.91
N ASP A 33 14.97 2.90 7.53
CA ASP A 33 14.01 3.71 8.28
C ASP A 33 12.55 3.25 8.05
N LEU A 34 12.33 2.42 7.03
CA LEU A 34 11.04 1.81 6.73
C LEU A 34 10.86 0.52 7.55
N ALA A 35 10.37 0.65 8.78
CA ALA A 35 10.16 -0.48 9.69
C ALA A 35 9.13 -1.49 9.17
N ILE A 36 8.15 -1.03 8.38
CA ILE A 36 7.09 -1.88 7.87
C ILE A 36 7.59 -2.90 6.82
N ARG A 37 7.02 -4.09 6.91
CA ARG A 37 7.21 -5.25 6.02
C ARG A 37 5.95 -5.60 5.24
N GLY A 38 4.81 -4.99 5.56
CA GLY A 38 3.57 -5.28 4.85
C GLY A 38 2.38 -4.48 5.36
N THR A 39 1.26 -4.68 4.70
CA THR A 39 -0.05 -4.21 5.14
C THR A 39 -1.13 -5.24 4.83
N THR A 40 -2.29 -5.10 5.44
CA THR A 40 -3.47 -5.92 5.13
C THR A 40 -4.49 -5.14 4.31
N MET A 41 -4.80 -5.68 3.14
CA MET A 41 -5.76 -5.12 2.19
C MET A 41 -7.01 -5.97 2.11
N ASN A 42 -8.09 -5.41 1.61
CA ASN A 42 -9.35 -6.12 1.41
C ASN A 42 -9.38 -7.07 0.20
N ARG A 43 -8.28 -7.14 -0.57
CA ARG A 43 -8.13 -8.02 -1.72
C ARG A 43 -6.69 -8.40 -1.97
N GLU A 44 -6.49 -9.46 -2.75
CA GLU A 44 -5.17 -9.88 -3.20
C GLU A 44 -4.49 -8.84 -4.11
N ARG A 45 -3.18 -9.00 -4.26
CA ARG A 45 -2.39 -8.17 -5.18
C ARG A 45 -2.78 -8.46 -6.62
N GLN A 46 -2.77 -7.44 -7.45
CA GLN A 46 -3.10 -7.55 -8.88
C GLN A 46 -1.83 -7.46 -9.71
N ILE A 47 -1.72 -8.23 -10.78
CA ILE A 47 -0.61 -8.09 -11.72
C ILE A 47 -0.96 -6.98 -12.72
N CYS A 48 -0.08 -5.97 -12.81
CA CYS A 48 -0.19 -4.92 -13.81
C CYS A 48 -0.14 -5.55 -15.21
N LYS A 49 -1.16 -5.26 -16.03
CA LYS A 49 -1.29 -5.83 -17.37
C LYS A 49 -0.24 -5.34 -18.38
N VAL A 50 0.45 -4.25 -18.07
CA VAL A 50 1.44 -3.62 -18.97
C VAL A 50 2.86 -4.06 -18.62
N CYS A 51 3.29 -3.91 -17.36
CA CYS A 51 4.67 -4.18 -16.95
C CYS A 51 4.85 -5.47 -16.11
N GLY A 52 3.77 -6.14 -15.71
CA GLY A 52 3.84 -7.36 -14.90
C GLY A 52 4.14 -7.15 -13.42
N LYS A 53 4.36 -5.91 -12.94
CA LYS A 53 4.50 -5.60 -11.52
C LYS A 53 3.23 -5.96 -10.75
N ALA A 54 3.38 -6.65 -9.61
CA ALA A 54 2.29 -6.86 -8.67
C ALA A 54 1.94 -5.57 -7.93
N SER A 55 0.65 -5.32 -7.68
CA SER A 55 0.20 -4.13 -6.97
C SER A 55 0.74 -4.10 -5.55
N GLY A 56 1.14 -2.93 -5.09
CA GLY A 56 1.92 -2.79 -3.86
C GLY A 56 1.53 -1.59 -3.02
N LEU A 57 2.11 -1.49 -1.82
CA LEU A 57 2.01 -0.28 -1.01
C LEU A 57 2.74 0.90 -1.66
N ASP A 58 3.76 0.63 -2.47
CA ASP A 58 4.50 1.64 -3.22
C ASP A 58 3.65 2.33 -4.30
N ASP A 59 2.72 1.60 -4.94
CA ASP A 59 1.69 2.18 -5.81
C ASP A 59 0.84 3.22 -5.07
N ILE A 60 0.39 2.88 -3.85
CA ILE A 60 -0.47 3.74 -3.03
C ILE A 60 0.31 4.96 -2.54
N VAL A 61 1.57 4.77 -2.12
CA VAL A 61 2.45 5.86 -1.71
C VAL A 61 2.71 6.81 -2.88
N LYS A 62 3.04 6.28 -4.07
CA LYS A 62 3.28 7.10 -5.25
C LYS A 62 2.05 7.89 -5.66
N ASP A 63 0.89 7.24 -5.77
CA ASP A 63 -0.37 7.91 -6.11
C ASP A 63 -0.75 9.01 -5.11
N SER A 64 -0.56 8.76 -3.81
CA SER A 64 -0.79 9.75 -2.76
C SER A 64 0.11 10.98 -2.88
N LEU A 65 1.33 10.82 -3.36
CA LEU A 65 2.28 11.92 -3.56
C LEU A 65 1.99 12.65 -4.87
N ASP A 66 1.79 11.91 -5.97
CA ASP A 66 1.52 12.45 -7.31
C ASP A 66 0.21 13.26 -7.34
N SER A 67 -0.82 12.80 -6.63
CA SER A 67 -2.11 13.51 -6.49
C SER A 67 -2.05 14.73 -5.57
N GLY A 68 -0.97 14.89 -4.79
CA GLY A 68 -0.86 15.94 -3.77
C GLY A 68 -1.79 15.72 -2.56
N THR A 69 -2.42 14.55 -2.43
CA THR A 69 -3.34 14.23 -1.32
C THR A 69 -2.62 14.30 0.03
N HIS A 70 -1.36 13.86 0.08
CA HIS A 70 -0.53 13.90 1.29
C HIS A 70 0.88 14.38 0.98
N THR A 71 1.51 15.06 1.96
CA THR A 71 2.94 15.41 1.89
C THR A 71 3.81 14.19 2.21
N LYS A 72 5.09 14.22 1.79
CA LYS A 72 6.06 13.17 2.16
C LYS A 72 6.13 12.97 3.67
N GLU A 73 6.16 14.06 4.43
CA GLU A 73 6.21 14.03 5.90
C GLU A 73 4.99 13.33 6.49
N TYR A 74 3.79 13.61 5.96
CA TYR A 74 2.57 12.92 6.39
C TYR A 74 2.67 11.42 6.13
N VAL A 75 3.10 11.01 4.92
CA VAL A 75 3.23 9.60 4.57
C VAL A 75 4.27 8.90 5.45
N ILE A 76 5.44 9.50 5.68
CA ILE A 76 6.47 8.97 6.59
C ILE A 76 5.87 8.74 7.99
N ASN A 77 5.16 9.72 8.53
CA ASN A 77 4.52 9.60 9.83
C ASN A 77 3.45 8.49 9.84
N ALA A 78 2.64 8.35 8.80
CA ALA A 78 1.64 7.29 8.69
C ALA A 78 2.26 5.88 8.63
N LEU A 79 3.37 5.72 7.91
CA LEU A 79 4.10 4.45 7.80
C LEU A 79 4.84 4.09 9.10
N ARG A 80 5.22 5.09 9.92
CA ARG A 80 5.88 4.86 11.21
C ARG A 80 4.90 4.63 12.36
N LEU A 81 3.81 5.41 12.40
CA LEU A 81 2.93 5.49 13.57
C LEU A 81 1.64 4.69 13.43
N GLY A 82 1.33 4.18 12.23
CA GLY A 82 -0.02 3.71 11.94
C GLY A 82 -0.88 4.80 11.29
N PRO A 83 -1.89 4.44 10.49
CA PRO A 83 -2.87 5.40 10.03
C PRO A 83 -3.68 5.93 11.22
N LYS A 84 -4.02 7.22 11.17
CA LYS A 84 -4.86 7.84 12.19
C LYS A 84 -6.36 7.62 11.96
N HIS A 85 -6.75 7.13 10.77
CA HIS A 85 -8.14 6.86 10.42
C HIS A 85 -8.24 5.64 9.49
N GLU A 86 -9.08 4.67 9.87
CA GLU A 86 -9.49 3.58 8.99
C GLU A 86 -10.55 4.13 8.01
N THR A 87 -10.16 4.36 6.76
CA THR A 87 -11.15 4.72 5.73
C THR A 87 -11.71 3.45 5.10
N THR A 88 -13.03 3.39 4.94
CA THR A 88 -13.76 2.27 4.34
C THR A 88 -13.82 2.33 2.81
N SER A 89 -13.20 3.36 2.21
CA SER A 89 -13.31 3.66 0.79
C SER A 89 -12.40 2.77 -0.06
N LEU A 90 -12.95 2.30 -1.18
CA LEU A 90 -12.18 1.68 -2.26
C LEU A 90 -11.62 2.78 -3.16
N TYR A 91 -10.32 2.72 -3.46
CA TYR A 91 -9.64 3.64 -4.35
C TYR A 91 -9.04 2.91 -5.56
N ASP A 92 -8.93 3.65 -6.65
CA ASP A 92 -8.17 3.20 -7.82
C ASP A 92 -6.69 3.10 -7.43
N ILE A 93 -5.99 2.12 -8.00
CA ILE A 93 -4.55 1.95 -7.78
C ILE A 93 -3.88 2.04 -9.14
N TYR A 94 -2.87 2.89 -9.24
CA TYR A 94 -2.06 3.06 -10.44
C TYR A 94 -0.68 2.42 -10.22
N CYS A 95 -0.22 1.65 -11.19
CA CYS A 95 1.06 0.97 -11.12
C CYS A 95 2.19 2.00 -11.06
N SER A 96 3.03 1.91 -10.03
CA SER A 96 4.08 2.87 -9.77
C SER A 96 5.18 2.90 -10.84
N ASP A 97 5.32 1.81 -11.61
CA ASP A 97 6.39 1.65 -12.60
C ASP A 97 6.01 2.21 -13.97
N CYS A 98 4.73 2.12 -14.35
CA CYS A 98 4.27 2.47 -15.70
C CYS A 98 3.05 3.39 -15.76
N GLY A 99 2.45 3.71 -14.61
CA GLY A 99 1.25 4.56 -14.50
C GLY A 99 -0.07 3.88 -14.86
N GLU A 100 -0.04 2.62 -15.34
CA GLU A 100 -1.27 1.91 -15.73
C GLU A 100 -2.18 1.66 -14.53
N LYS A 101 -3.48 1.92 -14.71
CA LYS A 101 -4.50 1.63 -13.71
C LYS A 101 -4.70 0.12 -13.54
N HIS A 102 -4.64 -0.37 -12.30
CA HIS A 102 -5.02 -1.74 -11.99
C HIS A 102 -6.53 -1.94 -12.20
N VAL A 103 -6.92 -3.14 -12.65
CA VAL A 103 -8.30 -3.45 -13.09
C VAL A 103 -9.35 -3.17 -12.01
N TYR A 104 -9.02 -3.49 -10.77
CA TYR A 104 -9.95 -3.38 -9.66
C TYR A 104 -9.42 -2.40 -8.61
N LYS A 105 -10.36 -1.71 -7.97
CA LYS A 105 -10.09 -0.90 -6.79
C LYS A 105 -9.68 -1.76 -5.60
N ALA A 106 -8.86 -1.22 -4.71
CA ALA A 106 -8.59 -1.82 -3.40
C ALA A 106 -8.77 -0.80 -2.28
N GLY A 107 -8.77 -1.31 -1.05
CA GLY A 107 -8.79 -0.48 0.14
C GLY A 107 -8.24 -1.24 1.34
N TRP A 108 -8.13 -0.52 2.44
CA TRP A 108 -7.70 -1.08 3.72
C TRP A 108 -8.67 -2.19 4.17
N ALA A 109 -8.13 -3.24 4.79
CA ALA A 109 -8.96 -4.27 5.42
C ALA A 109 -9.59 -3.69 6.71
N VAL A 110 -10.72 -2.98 6.61
CA VAL A 110 -11.33 -2.19 7.70
C VAL A 110 -11.39 -2.89 9.07
N TYR A 111 -11.61 -4.21 9.13
CA TYR A 111 -11.71 -4.94 10.40
C TYR A 111 -10.43 -5.65 10.84
N ASP A 112 -9.40 -5.63 10.00
CA ASP A 112 -8.15 -6.35 10.20
C ASP A 112 -6.95 -5.49 9.77
N PHE A 113 -7.11 -4.16 9.69
CA PHE A 113 -6.08 -3.28 9.18
C PHE A 113 -4.87 -3.36 10.12
N SER A 114 -3.72 -3.68 9.56
CA SER A 114 -2.47 -3.73 10.29
C SER A 114 -1.30 -3.42 9.37
N TRP A 115 -0.40 -2.58 9.87
CA TRP A 115 0.99 -2.65 9.41
C TRP A 115 1.61 -3.93 9.92
N LEU A 116 2.32 -4.61 9.04
CA LEU A 116 3.12 -5.78 9.37
C LEU A 116 4.55 -5.28 9.55
N TYR A 117 5.19 -5.61 10.66
CA TYR A 117 6.58 -5.23 10.98
C TYR A 117 7.50 -6.45 10.96
#